data_AF-A0A838JN27-F1
#
_entry.id   AF-A0A838JN27-F1
#
_cell.length_a   1.000
_cell.length_b   1.000
_cell.length_c   1.000
_cell.angle_alpha   90.00
_cell.angle_beta   90.00
_cell.angle_gamma   90.00
#
_symmetry.space_group_name_H-M   'P 1'
#
loop_
_entity.id
_entity.type
_entity.pdbx_description
1 polymer ?
#
loop_
_entity_poly.entity_id
_entity_poly.type
_entity_poly.pdbx_seq_one_letter_code
_entity_poly.pdbx_strand_id
1 'polypeptide(L)'
;MNCIDLAIKAAKGKLTDQEIRDAFDREQKIRAEFMDSGRTDNLDARVARKIAQEAMAKKIEQARQKRAIAQNIIVRNRLNARLAQWQAEGMSPVRALLASAEGSQMGIKGARDSMDARQAAFESQYIGDTMAHIEREKPHIFGLMTDNGFDNAVTDELFQLREGGTPGKTGNSDAQWLAKVLGAAMEFSRTDLNRMGAAIGRLDGYAGPQSHDDLAMLRVLRGEWTAEIKPLLDMDRSFPDAEPAEIDGILSEIYDTIITGGMGKDSAALHGQRVSPSSMATRLGLHRILHFRDAEGAIAYRDKFG
;
A
#
# COMPACT_ATOMS: atom_id res chain seq x y z
N MET A 1 12.99 46.10 2.21
CA MET A 1 13.05 45.05 3.25
C MET A 1 12.45 43.81 2.61
N ASN A 2 13.22 42.74 2.43
CA ASN A 2 12.74 41.54 1.73
C ASN A 2 11.73 40.79 2.63
N CYS A 3 10.69 40.17 2.06
CA CYS A 3 9.73 39.34 2.80
C CYS A 3 10.41 38.25 3.63
N ILE A 4 11.54 37.73 3.14
CA ILE A 4 12.39 36.76 3.84
C ILE A 4 12.97 37.36 5.14
N ASP A 5 13.48 38.60 5.11
CA ASP A 5 14.08 39.24 6.29
C ASP A 5 13.03 39.52 7.38
N LEU A 6 11.80 39.86 6.96
CA LEU A 6 10.66 40.02 7.86
C LEU A 6 10.25 38.69 8.50
N ALA A 7 10.24 37.60 7.72
CA ALA A 7 9.94 36.26 8.21
C ALA A 7 11.00 35.74 9.19
N ILE A 8 12.30 35.97 8.91
CA ILE A 8 13.42 35.65 9.82
C ILE A 8 13.23 36.37 11.16
N LYS A 9 12.94 37.66 11.13
CA LYS A 9 12.69 38.45 12.34
C LYS A 9 11.44 37.97 13.10
N ALA A 10 10.39 37.58 12.39
CA ALA A 10 9.15 37.07 12.98
C ALA A 10 9.29 35.68 13.60
N ALA A 11 10.18 34.83 13.06
CA ALA A 11 10.42 33.48 13.55
C ALA A 11 11.05 33.44 14.96
N LYS A 12 11.67 34.53 15.42
CA LYS A 12 12.27 34.67 16.77
C LYS A 12 13.16 33.47 17.15
N GLY A 13 13.93 32.97 16.18
CA GLY A 13 14.86 31.83 16.38
C GLY A 13 14.19 30.46 16.52
N LYS A 14 12.88 30.33 16.31
CA LYS A 14 12.19 29.02 16.28
C LYS A 14 12.46 28.21 15.01
N LEU A 15 12.88 28.91 13.96
CA LEU A 15 13.32 28.36 12.68
C LEU A 15 14.68 28.99 12.36
N THR A 16 15.54 28.22 11.75
CA THR A 16 16.80 28.68 11.18
C THR A 16 16.55 29.51 9.92
N ASP A 17 17.48 30.42 9.59
CA ASP A 17 17.40 31.23 8.37
C ASP A 17 17.28 30.36 7.11
N GLN A 18 17.93 29.19 7.12
CA GLN A 18 17.84 28.23 6.02
C GLN A 18 16.45 27.61 5.90
N GLU A 19 15.82 27.18 7.01
CA GLU A 19 14.47 26.62 6.99
C GLU A 19 13.43 27.64 6.46
N ILE A 20 13.65 28.92 6.73
CA ILE A 20 12.78 30.00 6.23
C ILE A 20 12.98 30.19 4.73
N ARG A 21 14.23 30.23 4.25
CA ARG A 21 14.53 30.31 2.81
C ARG A 21 13.98 29.11 2.05
N ASP A 22 14.20 27.90 2.55
CA ASP A 22 13.67 26.66 1.98
C ASP A 22 12.14 26.68 1.87
N ALA A 23 11.45 27.28 2.85
CA ALA A 23 9.99 27.41 2.82
C ALA A 23 9.52 28.35 1.70
N PHE A 24 10.20 29.48 1.48
CA PHE A 24 9.90 30.41 0.37
C PHE A 24 10.22 29.79 -0.99
N ASP A 25 11.35 29.12 -1.13
CA ASP A 25 11.72 28.44 -2.39
C ASP A 25 10.69 27.35 -2.74
N ARG A 26 10.21 26.63 -1.73
CA ARG A 26 9.15 25.63 -1.91
C ARG A 26 7.82 26.25 -2.34
N GLU A 27 7.42 27.37 -1.73
CA GLU A 27 6.22 28.11 -2.15
C GLU A 27 6.33 28.54 -3.62
N GLN A 28 7.47 29.11 -4.02
CA GLN A 28 7.71 29.53 -5.40
C GLN A 28 7.63 28.37 -6.39
N LYS A 29 8.22 27.22 -6.04
CA LYS A 29 8.14 26.01 -6.86
C LYS A 29 6.69 25.54 -7.04
N ILE A 30 5.93 25.44 -5.96
CA ILE A 30 4.51 25.04 -6.01
C ILE A 30 3.68 26.03 -6.84
N ARG A 31 3.98 27.33 -6.73
CA ARG A 31 3.33 28.36 -7.55
C ARG A 31 3.66 28.16 -9.04
N ALA A 32 4.92 27.90 -9.39
CA ALA A 32 5.33 27.62 -10.77
C ALA A 32 4.59 26.39 -11.33
N GLU A 33 4.53 25.30 -10.57
CA GLU A 33 3.79 24.08 -10.95
C GLU A 33 2.31 24.35 -11.30
N PHE A 34 1.62 25.18 -10.50
CA PHE A 34 0.23 25.56 -10.80
C PHE A 34 0.11 26.48 -12.03
N MET A 35 1.08 27.36 -12.27
CA MET A 35 1.10 28.22 -13.45
C MET A 35 1.35 27.42 -14.73
N ASP A 36 2.32 26.51 -14.70
CA ASP A 36 2.70 25.67 -15.85
C ASP A 36 1.56 24.72 -16.23
N SER A 37 0.83 24.19 -15.24
CA SER A 37 -0.36 23.35 -15.46
C SER A 37 -1.64 24.13 -15.83
N GLY A 38 -1.55 25.44 -16.05
CA GLY A 38 -2.70 26.29 -16.42
C GLY A 38 -3.76 26.48 -15.32
N ARG A 39 -3.52 25.98 -14.10
CA ARG A 39 -4.41 26.04 -12.94
C ARG A 39 -4.22 27.34 -12.15
N THR A 40 -4.42 28.48 -12.83
CA THR A 40 -4.13 29.82 -12.29
C THR A 40 -5.30 30.46 -11.53
N ASP A 41 -6.48 29.84 -11.55
CA ASP A 41 -7.64 30.30 -10.80
C ASP A 41 -7.41 30.16 -9.28
N ASN A 42 -7.60 31.25 -8.54
CA ASN A 42 -7.42 31.29 -7.08
C ASN A 42 -6.05 30.71 -6.63
N LEU A 43 -5.00 31.04 -7.40
CA LEU A 43 -3.63 30.50 -7.27
C LEU A 43 -3.11 30.53 -5.83
N ASP A 44 -3.28 31.65 -5.12
CA ASP A 44 -2.81 31.80 -3.73
C ASP A 44 -3.47 30.78 -2.79
N ALA A 45 -4.77 30.55 -2.93
CA ALA A 45 -5.48 29.56 -2.13
C ALA A 45 -5.09 28.11 -2.49
N ARG A 46 -4.80 27.84 -3.77
CA ARG A 46 -4.30 26.53 -4.24
C ARG A 46 -2.91 26.23 -3.69
N VAL A 47 -2.00 27.20 -3.76
CA VAL A 47 -0.64 27.13 -3.21
C VAL A 47 -0.71 26.91 -1.69
N ALA A 48 -1.49 27.73 -0.97
CA ALA A 48 -1.64 27.59 0.48
C ALA A 48 -2.20 26.21 0.87
N ARG A 49 -3.18 25.70 0.12
CA ARG A 49 -3.76 24.36 0.35
C ARG A 49 -2.73 23.25 0.11
N LYS A 50 -1.95 23.31 -0.97
CA LYS A 50 -0.90 22.32 -1.25
C LYS A 50 0.18 22.33 -0.18
N ILE A 51 0.66 23.50 0.24
CA ILE A 51 1.62 23.63 1.35
C ILE A 51 1.05 23.03 2.65
N ALA A 52 -0.20 23.33 2.99
CA ALA A 52 -0.85 22.78 4.17
C ALA A 52 -0.98 21.25 4.12
N GLN A 53 -1.34 20.69 2.95
CA GLN A 53 -1.41 19.25 2.72
C GLN A 53 -0.04 18.58 2.87
N GLU A 54 1.01 19.14 2.26
CA GLU A 54 2.38 18.61 2.38
C GLU A 54 2.90 18.69 3.82
N ALA A 55 2.64 19.79 4.52
CA ALA A 55 3.02 19.94 5.93
C ALA A 55 2.30 18.92 6.82
N MET A 56 1.00 18.69 6.58
CA MET A 56 0.21 17.69 7.29
C MET A 56 0.73 16.28 7.00
N ALA A 57 1.01 15.95 5.73
CA ALA A 57 1.59 14.68 5.33
C ALA A 57 2.94 14.42 6.01
N LYS A 58 3.84 15.42 6.03
CA LYS A 58 5.13 15.34 6.71
C LYS A 58 4.98 15.11 8.21
N LYS A 59 4.02 15.79 8.86
CA LYS A 59 3.74 15.61 10.30
C LYS A 59 3.20 14.20 10.60
N ILE A 60 2.31 13.69 9.75
CA ILE A 60 1.79 12.31 9.84
C ILE A 60 2.94 11.32 9.70
N GLU A 61 3.82 11.50 8.71
CA GLU A 61 4.95 10.62 8.47
C GLU A 61 5.93 10.60 9.65
N GLN A 62 6.28 11.77 10.21
CA GLN A 62 7.10 11.84 11.42
C GLN A 62 6.45 11.14 12.61
N ALA A 63 5.13 11.29 12.80
CA ALA A 63 4.40 10.61 13.86
C ALA A 63 4.40 9.08 13.65
N ARG A 64 4.26 8.61 12.41
CA ARG A 64 4.36 7.20 12.02
C ARG A 64 5.74 6.63 12.33
N GLN A 65 6.81 7.34 11.95
CA GLN A 65 8.19 6.92 12.23
C GLN A 65 8.45 6.78 13.74
N LYS A 66 8.02 7.77 14.54
CA LYS A 66 8.12 7.69 16.01
C LYS A 66 7.37 6.49 16.58
N ARG A 67 6.15 6.25 16.09
CA ARG A 67 5.33 5.09 16.49
C ARG A 67 6.02 3.77 16.13
N ALA A 68 6.55 3.65 14.92
CA ALA A 68 7.23 2.44 14.46
C ALA A 68 8.47 2.12 15.31
N ILE A 69 9.28 3.14 15.64
CA ILE A 69 10.43 2.98 16.54
C ILE A 69 9.98 2.49 17.92
N ALA A 70 8.97 3.12 18.50
CA ALA A 70 8.44 2.73 19.81
C ALA A 70 7.89 1.29 19.81
N GLN A 71 7.14 0.91 18.78
CA GLN A 71 6.63 -0.45 18.61
C GLN A 71 7.75 -1.47 18.51
N ASN A 72 8.79 -1.20 17.73
CA ASN A 72 9.96 -2.07 17.60
C ASN A 72 10.68 -2.27 18.93
N ILE A 73 10.85 -1.21 19.72
CA ILE A 73 11.44 -1.30 21.07
C ILE A 73 10.58 -2.19 21.97
N ILE A 74 9.27 -1.97 22.02
CA ILE A 74 8.33 -2.74 22.85
C ILE A 74 8.35 -4.22 22.46
N VAL A 75 8.24 -4.52 21.17
CA VAL A 75 8.22 -5.91 20.66
C VAL A 75 9.55 -6.61 20.95
N ARG A 76 10.68 -5.92 20.72
CA ARG A 76 12.01 -6.49 21.00
C ARG A 76 12.23 -6.75 22.48
N ASN A 77 11.83 -5.82 23.35
CA ASN A 77 11.91 -6.01 24.80
C ASN A 77 11.06 -7.19 25.26
N ARG A 78 9.84 -7.33 24.72
CA ARG A 78 8.96 -8.47 25.01
C ARG A 78 9.57 -9.80 24.56
N LEU A 79 10.14 -9.84 23.35
CA LEU A 79 10.80 -11.04 22.82
C LEU A 79 12.01 -11.41 23.69
N ASN A 80 12.89 -10.45 24.00
CA ASN A 80 14.06 -10.69 24.82
C ASN A 80 13.71 -11.19 26.23
N ALA A 81 12.72 -10.58 26.88
CA ALA A 81 12.25 -11.02 28.20
C ALA A 81 11.72 -12.46 28.17
N ARG A 82 10.97 -12.81 27.11
CA ARG A 82 10.45 -14.17 26.90
C ARG A 82 11.57 -15.18 26.67
N LEU A 83 12.54 -14.86 25.82
CA LEU A 83 13.69 -15.74 25.56
C LEU A 83 14.51 -15.94 26.84
N ALA A 84 14.75 -14.88 27.61
CA ALA A 84 15.45 -14.98 28.90
C ALA A 84 14.69 -15.85 29.91
N GLN A 85 13.36 -15.70 29.97
CA GLN A 85 12.51 -16.56 30.81
C GLN A 85 12.65 -18.04 30.41
N TRP A 86 12.49 -18.37 29.12
CA TRP A 86 12.61 -19.75 28.67
C TRP A 86 14.00 -20.35 28.93
N GLN A 87 15.05 -19.54 28.82
CA GLN A 87 16.40 -19.97 29.16
C GLN A 87 16.57 -20.24 30.66
N ALA A 88 16.00 -19.40 31.51
CA ALA A 88 15.97 -19.63 32.96
C ALA A 88 15.19 -20.90 33.34
N GLU A 89 14.18 -21.28 32.56
CA GLU A 89 13.42 -22.53 32.70
C GLU A 89 14.11 -23.75 32.05
N GLY A 90 15.37 -23.61 31.60
CA GLY A 90 16.21 -24.71 31.12
C GLY A 90 16.24 -24.90 29.60
N MET A 91 15.64 -24.01 28.82
CA MET A 91 15.72 -24.05 27.35
C MET A 91 17.08 -23.54 26.85
N SER A 92 17.76 -24.26 25.97
CA SER A 92 19.00 -23.75 25.37
C SER A 92 18.71 -22.50 24.51
N PRO A 93 19.68 -21.58 24.34
CA PRO A 93 19.47 -20.36 23.54
C PRO A 93 19.00 -20.62 22.10
N VAL A 94 19.56 -21.62 21.43
CA VAL A 94 19.15 -22.02 20.07
C VAL A 94 17.70 -22.52 20.07
N ARG A 95 17.33 -23.34 21.06
CA ARG A 95 15.97 -23.87 21.17
C ARG A 95 14.95 -22.79 21.54
N ALA A 96 15.34 -21.80 22.35
CA ALA A 96 14.50 -20.65 22.66
C ALA A 96 14.21 -19.81 21.42
N LEU A 97 15.21 -19.61 20.56
CA LEU A 97 15.01 -18.93 19.29
C LEU A 97 14.09 -19.73 18.36
N LEU A 98 14.31 -21.04 18.20
CA LEU A 98 13.42 -21.89 17.39
C LEU A 98 11.99 -21.89 17.93
N ALA A 99 11.81 -22.06 19.24
CA ALA A 99 10.50 -22.01 19.88
C ALA A 99 9.78 -20.67 19.67
N SER A 100 10.51 -19.56 19.51
CA SER A 100 9.89 -18.27 19.17
C SER A 100 9.32 -18.24 17.75
N ALA A 101 9.89 -19.01 16.82
CA ALA A 101 9.44 -19.11 15.44
C ALA A 101 8.34 -20.15 15.28
N GLU A 102 8.57 -21.40 15.71
CA GLU A 102 7.70 -22.56 15.43
C GLU A 102 6.89 -23.03 16.64
N GLY A 103 7.28 -22.62 17.85
CA GLY A 103 6.67 -23.09 19.10
C GLY A 103 7.35 -24.33 19.66
N SER A 104 7.05 -24.68 20.92
CA SER A 104 7.69 -25.80 21.61
C SER A 104 6.71 -26.54 22.52
N GLN A 105 6.87 -27.86 22.55
CA GLN A 105 6.06 -28.77 23.36
C GLN A 105 6.71 -29.16 24.69
N MET A 106 7.83 -28.52 25.08
CA MET A 106 8.59 -28.86 26.30
C MET A 106 7.90 -28.54 27.64
N GLY A 107 6.60 -28.22 27.66
CA GLY A 107 5.88 -27.88 28.89
C GLY A 107 6.28 -26.54 29.53
N ILE A 108 7.15 -25.76 28.89
CA ILE A 108 7.52 -24.41 29.34
C ILE A 108 6.38 -23.43 29.04
N LYS A 109 6.03 -22.61 30.02
CA LYS A 109 4.89 -21.69 29.91
C LYS A 109 5.11 -20.69 28.77
N GLY A 110 4.11 -20.59 27.90
CA GLY A 110 4.15 -19.67 26.76
C GLY A 110 5.06 -20.11 25.61
N ALA A 111 5.79 -21.22 25.72
CA ALA A 111 6.70 -21.70 24.65
C ALA A 111 5.98 -22.13 23.36
N ARG A 112 4.65 -22.26 23.39
CA ARG A 112 3.81 -22.47 22.21
C ARG A 112 3.38 -21.18 21.50
N ASP A 113 3.52 -20.01 22.13
CA ASP A 113 3.22 -18.72 21.51
C ASP A 113 4.36 -18.32 20.57
N SER A 114 4.22 -18.75 19.31
CA SER A 114 5.21 -18.65 18.25
C SER A 114 4.76 -17.72 17.13
N MET A 115 5.68 -17.37 16.24
CA MET A 115 5.36 -16.63 15.01
C MET A 115 4.40 -17.43 14.13
N ASP A 116 4.65 -18.73 13.96
CA ASP A 116 3.79 -19.64 13.18
C ASP A 116 2.36 -19.69 13.71
N ALA A 117 2.18 -19.89 15.02
CA ALA A 117 0.85 -19.92 15.64
C ALA A 117 0.09 -18.59 15.46
N ARG A 118 0.81 -17.46 15.48
CA ARG A 118 0.20 -16.15 15.23
C ARG A 118 -0.15 -15.94 13.76
N GLN A 119 0.69 -16.41 12.85
CA GLN A 119 0.41 -16.36 11.42
C GLN A 119 -0.86 -17.17 11.12
N ALA A 120 -0.96 -18.40 11.61
CA ALA A 120 -2.15 -19.24 11.45
C ALA A 120 -3.41 -18.58 12.04
N ALA A 121 -3.28 -17.91 13.19
CA ALA A 121 -4.40 -17.16 13.77
C ALA A 121 -4.87 -15.99 12.88
N PHE A 122 -3.95 -15.22 12.31
CA PHE A 122 -4.31 -14.14 11.37
C PHE A 122 -4.87 -14.66 10.05
N GLU A 123 -4.32 -15.76 9.50
CA GLU A 123 -4.87 -16.40 8.31
C GLU A 123 -6.29 -16.91 8.56
N SER A 124 -6.54 -17.55 9.71
CA SER A 124 -7.88 -17.97 10.12
C SER A 124 -8.82 -16.77 10.22
N GLN A 125 -8.37 -15.65 10.79
CA GLN A 125 -9.20 -14.47 10.97
C GLN A 125 -9.50 -13.73 9.66
N TYR A 126 -8.52 -13.57 8.78
CA TYR A 126 -8.69 -12.81 7.54
C TYR A 126 -9.35 -13.63 6.44
N ILE A 127 -8.95 -14.88 6.29
CA ILE A 127 -9.40 -15.76 5.20
C ILE A 127 -10.42 -16.76 5.73
N GLY A 128 -10.09 -17.46 6.82
CA GLY A 128 -10.94 -18.51 7.38
C GLY A 128 -12.36 -18.03 7.73
N ASP A 129 -12.48 -16.90 8.44
CA ASP A 129 -13.78 -16.33 8.82
C ASP A 129 -14.61 -15.92 7.59
N THR A 130 -13.95 -15.38 6.56
CA THR A 130 -14.57 -15.02 5.28
C THR A 130 -15.10 -16.27 4.58
N MET A 131 -14.29 -17.33 4.48
CA MET A 131 -14.69 -18.59 3.85
C MET A 131 -15.80 -19.29 4.63
N ALA A 132 -15.74 -19.29 5.97
CA ALA A 132 -16.79 -19.83 6.82
C ALA A 132 -18.11 -19.05 6.69
N HIS A 133 -18.03 -17.74 6.46
CA HIS A 133 -19.20 -16.93 6.15
C HIS A 133 -19.80 -17.30 4.78
N ILE A 134 -18.97 -17.48 3.75
CA ILE A 134 -19.42 -17.93 2.42
C ILE A 134 -20.09 -19.31 2.51
N GLU A 135 -19.46 -20.27 3.18
CA GLU A 135 -20.01 -21.63 3.33
C GLU A 135 -21.36 -21.63 4.05
N ARG A 136 -21.51 -20.81 5.09
CA ARG A 136 -22.75 -20.77 5.87
C ARG A 136 -23.90 -20.13 5.11
N GLU A 137 -23.66 -19.04 4.37
CA GLU A 137 -24.72 -18.26 3.74
C GLU A 137 -25.02 -18.70 2.30
N LYS A 138 -23.98 -19.06 1.53
CA LYS A 138 -24.07 -19.36 0.10
C LYS A 138 -22.99 -20.39 -0.33
N PRO A 139 -23.09 -21.65 0.12
CA PRO A 139 -22.07 -22.68 -0.15
C PRO A 139 -21.88 -22.98 -1.64
N HIS A 140 -22.90 -22.78 -2.48
CA HIS A 140 -22.81 -22.99 -3.92
C HIS A 140 -21.81 -22.05 -4.61
N ILE A 141 -21.44 -20.92 -3.98
CA ILE A 141 -20.41 -20.02 -4.51
C ILE A 141 -19.08 -20.72 -4.70
N PHE A 142 -18.71 -21.69 -3.86
CA PHE A 142 -17.47 -22.45 -4.04
C PHE A 142 -17.44 -23.21 -5.36
N GLY A 143 -18.60 -23.65 -5.88
CA GLY A 143 -18.71 -24.26 -7.20
C GLY A 143 -18.61 -23.26 -8.36
N LEU A 144 -18.78 -21.96 -8.09
CA LEU A 144 -18.71 -20.88 -9.08
C LEU A 144 -17.35 -20.19 -9.12
N MET A 145 -16.48 -20.40 -8.12
CA MET A 145 -15.17 -19.72 -8.04
C MET A 145 -14.22 -20.03 -9.22
N THR A 146 -14.45 -21.13 -9.94
CA THR A 146 -13.68 -21.48 -11.15
C THR A 146 -14.34 -20.97 -12.44
N ASP A 147 -15.50 -20.33 -12.36
CA ASP A 147 -16.19 -19.78 -13.52
C ASP A 147 -15.71 -18.35 -13.82
N ASN A 148 -15.09 -18.17 -14.99
CA ASN A 148 -14.56 -16.86 -15.39
C ASN A 148 -15.65 -15.79 -15.52
N GLY A 149 -16.87 -16.16 -15.92
CA GLY A 149 -17.98 -15.21 -16.03
C GLY A 149 -18.40 -14.68 -14.66
N PHE A 150 -18.45 -15.57 -13.67
CA PHE A 150 -18.71 -15.22 -12.27
C PHE A 150 -17.59 -14.39 -11.68
N ASP A 151 -16.31 -14.76 -11.87
CA ASP A 151 -15.17 -13.96 -11.40
C ASP A 151 -15.16 -12.55 -12.00
N ASN A 152 -15.46 -12.42 -13.30
CA ASN A 152 -15.63 -11.12 -13.97
C ASN A 152 -16.77 -10.31 -13.35
N ALA A 153 -17.91 -10.94 -13.07
CA ALA A 153 -19.02 -10.27 -12.42
C ALA A 153 -18.64 -9.81 -11.00
N VAL A 154 -17.94 -10.64 -10.22
CA VAL A 154 -17.45 -10.26 -8.87
C VAL A 154 -16.47 -9.09 -8.96
N THR A 155 -15.59 -9.10 -9.96
CA THR A 155 -14.60 -8.03 -10.20
C THR A 155 -15.27 -6.70 -10.53
N ASP A 156 -16.30 -6.69 -11.40
CA ASP A 156 -17.08 -5.49 -11.68
C ASP A 156 -17.82 -5.02 -10.42
N GLU A 157 -18.51 -5.91 -9.71
CA GLU A 157 -19.23 -5.56 -8.49
C GLU A 157 -18.30 -4.99 -7.39
N LEU A 158 -17.09 -5.51 -7.24
CA LEU A 158 -16.06 -4.96 -6.35
C LEU A 158 -15.67 -3.54 -6.77
N PHE A 159 -15.45 -3.32 -8.07
CA PHE A 159 -15.17 -2.00 -8.61
C PHE A 159 -16.31 -1.00 -8.36
N GLN A 160 -17.57 -1.48 -8.38
CA GLN A 160 -18.74 -0.66 -8.08
C GLN A 160 -18.88 -0.29 -6.58
N LEU A 161 -18.11 -0.89 -5.65
CA LEU A 161 -18.08 -0.51 -4.23
C LEU A 161 -17.27 0.77 -3.98
N ARG A 162 -17.49 1.77 -4.83
CA ARG A 162 -16.78 3.05 -4.86
C ARG A 162 -17.73 4.23 -4.72
N GLU A 163 -17.19 5.42 -4.44
CA GLU A 163 -17.99 6.63 -4.48
C GLU A 163 -18.53 6.87 -5.90
N GLY A 164 -19.85 7.07 -6.02
CA GLY A 164 -20.52 7.18 -7.33
C GLY A 164 -20.62 5.88 -8.14
N GLY A 165 -20.27 4.73 -7.57
CA GLY A 165 -20.45 3.42 -8.20
C GLY A 165 -21.91 2.97 -8.26
N THR A 166 -22.20 1.93 -9.06
CA THR A 166 -23.56 1.35 -9.19
C THR A 166 -23.56 -0.13 -8.79
N PRO A 167 -23.56 -0.47 -7.49
CA PRO A 167 -23.61 -1.86 -7.05
C PRO A 167 -24.84 -2.59 -7.61
N GLY A 168 -24.65 -3.79 -8.15
CA GLY A 168 -25.65 -4.59 -8.84
C GLY A 168 -25.67 -4.41 -10.36
N LYS A 169 -24.74 -3.63 -10.93
CA LYS A 169 -24.62 -3.36 -12.38
C LYS A 169 -24.61 -4.65 -13.21
N THR A 170 -24.01 -5.73 -12.70
CA THR A 170 -23.89 -6.99 -13.43
C THR A 170 -25.20 -7.77 -13.53
N GLY A 171 -26.19 -7.44 -12.69
CA GLY A 171 -27.42 -8.22 -12.53
C GLY A 171 -27.23 -9.59 -11.86
N ASN A 172 -26.00 -9.95 -11.48
CA ASN A 172 -25.71 -11.21 -10.78
C ASN A 172 -25.73 -10.97 -9.25
N SER A 173 -26.80 -11.42 -8.60
CA SER A 173 -26.99 -11.24 -7.16
C SER A 173 -25.94 -11.94 -6.31
N ASP A 174 -25.42 -13.08 -6.75
CA ASP A 174 -24.37 -13.81 -6.02
C ASP A 174 -23.02 -13.12 -6.15
N ALA A 175 -22.69 -12.59 -7.33
CA ALA A 175 -21.48 -11.80 -7.54
C ALA A 175 -21.52 -10.50 -6.73
N GLN A 176 -22.67 -9.80 -6.72
CA GLN A 176 -22.86 -8.60 -5.91
C GLN A 176 -22.73 -8.89 -4.42
N TRP A 177 -23.30 -10.00 -3.96
CA TRP A 177 -23.18 -10.41 -2.56
C TRP A 177 -21.73 -10.74 -2.20
N LEU A 178 -21.04 -11.53 -3.03
CA LEU A 178 -19.66 -11.93 -2.77
C LEU A 178 -18.72 -10.72 -2.80
N ALA A 179 -18.90 -9.79 -3.73
CA ALA A 179 -18.13 -8.55 -3.77
C ALA A 179 -18.27 -7.75 -2.46
N LYS A 180 -19.48 -7.65 -1.89
CA LYS A 180 -19.70 -7.00 -0.58
C LYS A 180 -18.97 -7.72 0.56
N VAL A 181 -19.02 -9.05 0.58
CA VAL A 181 -18.31 -9.87 1.59
C VAL A 181 -16.80 -9.67 1.50
N LEU A 182 -16.24 -9.79 0.30
CA LEU A 182 -14.80 -9.60 0.06
C LEU A 182 -14.38 -8.15 0.37
N GLY A 183 -15.16 -7.17 -0.07
CA GLY A 183 -14.92 -5.75 0.22
C GLY A 183 -14.87 -5.46 1.72
N ALA A 184 -15.78 -6.03 2.50
CA ALA A 184 -15.79 -5.90 3.95
C ALA A 184 -14.57 -6.59 4.61
N ALA A 185 -14.22 -7.81 4.17
CA ALA A 185 -13.06 -8.54 4.68
C ALA A 185 -11.74 -7.81 4.40
N MET A 186 -11.60 -7.21 3.22
CA MET A 186 -10.44 -6.39 2.85
C MET A 186 -10.35 -5.11 3.68
N GLU A 187 -11.47 -4.41 3.90
CA GLU A 187 -11.48 -3.21 4.74
C GLU A 187 -11.15 -3.53 6.21
N PHE A 188 -11.64 -4.67 6.72
CA PHE A 188 -11.25 -5.18 8.03
C PHE A 188 -9.74 -5.42 8.10
N SER A 189 -9.18 -6.17 7.15
CA SER A 189 -7.74 -6.46 7.09
C SER A 189 -6.91 -5.18 6.99
N ARG A 190 -7.32 -4.23 6.15
CA ARG A 190 -6.66 -2.92 5.98
C ARG A 190 -6.62 -2.13 7.29
N THR A 191 -7.76 -2.05 7.98
CA THR A 191 -7.86 -1.27 9.22
C THR A 191 -7.10 -1.92 10.37
N ASP A 192 -7.10 -3.26 10.47
CA ASP A 192 -6.35 -3.96 11.51
C ASP A 192 -4.83 -3.87 11.27
N LEU A 193 -4.36 -4.05 10.02
CA LEU A 193 -2.96 -3.83 9.66
C LEU A 193 -2.51 -2.39 9.95
N ASN A 194 -3.36 -1.40 9.66
CA ASN A 194 -3.09 0.00 10.02
C ASN A 194 -3.03 0.21 11.54
N ARG A 195 -3.83 -0.51 12.31
CA ARG A 195 -3.73 -0.53 13.79
C ARG A 195 -2.39 -1.12 14.25
N MET A 196 -1.83 -2.06 13.51
CA MET A 196 -0.52 -2.66 13.79
C MET A 196 0.67 -1.79 13.36
N GLY A 197 0.43 -0.69 12.63
CA GLY A 197 1.45 0.28 12.24
C GLY A 197 1.69 0.36 10.72
N ALA A 198 0.94 -0.41 9.92
CA ALA A 198 0.91 -0.20 8.48
C ALA A 198 0.26 1.14 8.12
N ALA A 199 0.48 1.58 6.89
CA ALA A 199 -0.07 2.83 6.35
C ALA A 199 -0.78 2.57 5.02
N ILE A 200 -1.67 1.59 4.99
CA ILE A 200 -2.40 1.13 3.82
C ILE A 200 -3.55 2.10 3.52
N GLY A 201 -3.44 2.81 2.39
CA GLY A 201 -4.50 3.65 1.86
C GLY A 201 -5.73 2.85 1.44
N ARG A 202 -6.89 3.50 1.37
CA ARG A 202 -8.09 2.92 0.75
C ARG A 202 -8.03 3.16 -0.76
N LEU A 203 -8.32 2.13 -1.55
CA LEU A 203 -8.42 2.23 -3.00
C LEU A 203 -9.89 2.33 -3.38
N ASP A 204 -10.27 3.46 -3.97
CA ASP A 204 -11.61 3.63 -4.51
C ASP A 204 -11.72 2.94 -5.89
N GLY A 205 -12.77 2.17 -6.13
CA GLY A 205 -12.87 1.34 -7.34
C GLY A 205 -11.82 0.23 -7.39
N TYR A 206 -11.64 -0.48 -6.28
CA TYR A 206 -10.76 -1.65 -6.24
C TYR A 206 -11.40 -2.83 -6.97
N ALA A 207 -10.75 -3.33 -8.03
CA ALA A 207 -11.20 -4.45 -8.85
C ALA A 207 -10.36 -5.72 -8.61
N GLY A 208 -9.95 -5.99 -7.37
CA GLY A 208 -9.14 -7.17 -7.05
C GLY A 208 -7.62 -6.95 -7.06
N PRO A 209 -6.86 -8.01 -6.75
CA PRO A 209 -5.40 -8.00 -6.83
C PRO A 209 -4.96 -7.82 -8.29
N GLN A 210 -3.84 -7.11 -8.47
CA GLN A 210 -3.13 -7.02 -9.74
C GLN A 210 -1.93 -7.95 -9.61
N SER A 211 -2.11 -9.20 -10.06
CA SER A 211 -1.02 -10.14 -10.29
C SER A 211 -0.53 -10.03 -11.72
N HIS A 212 0.63 -10.60 -11.98
CA HIS A 212 1.20 -10.73 -13.31
C HIS A 212 1.66 -12.17 -13.55
N ASP A 213 1.28 -12.75 -14.68
CA ASP A 213 1.91 -13.96 -15.20
C ASP A 213 3.25 -13.58 -15.84
N ASP A 214 4.34 -14.03 -15.21
CA ASP A 214 5.70 -13.70 -15.64
C ASP A 214 5.98 -14.09 -17.10
N LEU A 215 5.43 -15.22 -17.57
CA LEU A 215 5.62 -15.68 -18.95
C LEU A 215 4.82 -14.84 -19.95
N ALA A 216 3.59 -14.45 -19.60
CA ALA A 216 2.79 -13.55 -20.42
C ALA A 216 3.46 -12.18 -20.54
N MET A 217 3.98 -11.65 -19.42
CA MET A 217 4.72 -10.38 -19.40
C MET A 217 6.00 -10.46 -20.24
N LEU A 218 6.79 -11.54 -20.15
CA LEU A 218 8.02 -11.70 -20.92
C LEU A 218 7.81 -11.87 -22.43
N ARG A 219 6.60 -12.22 -22.87
CA ARG A 219 6.27 -12.42 -24.29
C ARG A 219 5.92 -11.14 -25.04
N VAL A 220 5.68 -10.04 -24.32
CA VAL A 220 5.27 -8.76 -24.91
C VAL A 220 6.43 -7.78 -24.83
N LEU A 221 6.67 -7.01 -25.89
CA LEU A 221 7.70 -5.97 -25.83
C LEU A 221 7.20 -4.81 -24.94
N ARG A 222 8.11 -4.19 -24.19
CA ARG A 222 7.80 -3.03 -23.32
C ARG A 222 6.90 -1.98 -24.00
N GLY A 223 7.23 -1.59 -25.24
CA GLY A 223 6.46 -0.58 -25.99
C GLY A 223 5.04 -1.04 -26.30
N GLU A 224 4.85 -2.33 -26.58
CA GLU A 224 3.53 -2.93 -26.82
C GLU A 224 2.72 -2.95 -25.52
N TRP A 225 3.33 -3.37 -24.41
CA TRP A 225 2.68 -3.35 -23.10
C TRP A 225 2.22 -1.94 -22.70
N THR A 226 3.09 -0.93 -22.87
CA THR A 226 2.76 0.48 -22.59
C THR A 226 1.59 0.95 -23.46
N ALA A 227 1.60 0.64 -24.76
CA ALA A 227 0.53 1.02 -25.68
C ALA A 227 -0.81 0.37 -25.32
N GLU A 228 -0.79 -0.86 -24.81
CA GLU A 228 -1.98 -1.62 -24.45
C GLU A 228 -2.57 -1.23 -23.09
N ILE A 229 -1.74 -0.97 -22.08
CA ILE A 229 -2.25 -0.61 -20.75
C ILE A 229 -2.79 0.82 -20.72
N LYS A 230 -2.17 1.75 -21.45
CA LYS A 230 -2.52 3.17 -21.45
C LYS A 230 -4.04 3.42 -21.64
N PRO A 231 -4.74 2.87 -22.66
CA PRO A 231 -6.17 3.11 -22.83
C PRO A 231 -7.06 2.54 -21.72
N LEU A 232 -6.55 1.64 -20.86
CA LEU A 232 -7.29 1.00 -19.76
C LEU A 232 -7.21 1.82 -18.46
N LEU A 233 -6.25 2.74 -18.36
CA LEU A 233 -5.97 3.49 -17.14
C LEU A 233 -6.81 4.75 -17.03
N ASP A 234 -7.14 5.09 -15.79
CA ASP A 234 -7.52 6.43 -15.38
C ASP A 234 -6.23 7.26 -15.23
N MET A 235 -5.95 8.14 -16.19
CA MET A 235 -4.70 8.91 -16.23
C MET A 235 -4.60 9.89 -15.08
N ASP A 236 -5.69 10.58 -14.75
CA ASP A 236 -5.71 11.59 -13.69
C ASP A 236 -5.47 10.95 -12.32
N ARG A 237 -5.99 9.72 -12.12
CA ARG A 237 -5.77 8.97 -10.87
C ARG A 237 -4.43 8.27 -10.81
N SER A 238 -3.95 7.74 -11.94
CA SER A 238 -2.67 7.02 -12.00
C SER A 238 -1.47 7.96 -11.96
N PHE A 239 -1.60 9.11 -12.61
CA PHE A 239 -0.52 10.08 -12.83
C PHE A 239 -0.98 11.54 -12.60
N PRO A 240 -1.49 11.89 -11.40
CA PRO A 240 -2.08 13.20 -11.13
C PRO A 240 -1.12 14.39 -11.30
N ASP A 241 0.19 14.12 -11.23
CA ASP A 241 1.26 15.13 -11.28
C ASP A 241 2.22 14.92 -12.47
N ALA A 242 1.94 13.99 -13.39
CA ALA A 242 2.82 13.73 -14.54
C ALA A 242 2.34 14.46 -15.80
N GLU A 243 3.27 15.02 -16.55
CA GLU A 243 2.96 15.58 -17.87
C GLU A 243 2.73 14.45 -18.89
N PRO A 244 1.86 14.65 -19.91
CA PRO A 244 1.56 13.59 -20.89
C PRO A 244 2.78 12.99 -21.59
N ALA A 245 3.85 13.77 -21.77
CA ALA A 245 5.11 13.33 -22.37
C ALA A 245 5.93 12.39 -21.45
N GLU A 246 5.70 12.41 -20.14
CA GLU A 246 6.44 11.61 -19.16
C GLU A 246 5.81 10.23 -18.93
N ILE A 247 4.51 10.08 -19.22
CA ILE A 247 3.71 8.88 -18.92
C ILE A 247 4.31 7.61 -19.54
N ASP A 248 4.76 7.67 -20.80
CA ASP A 248 5.31 6.49 -21.48
C ASP A 248 6.64 6.05 -20.87
N GLY A 249 7.42 6.99 -20.34
CA GLY A 249 8.63 6.72 -19.57
C GLY A 249 8.32 6.08 -18.23
N ILE A 250 7.34 6.62 -17.50
CA ILE A 250 6.91 6.06 -16.20
C ILE A 250 6.38 4.63 -16.37
N LEU A 251 5.50 4.41 -17.35
CA LEU A 251 4.98 3.07 -17.67
C LEU A 251 6.12 2.11 -18.05
N SER A 252 7.10 2.58 -18.82
CA SER A 252 8.29 1.80 -19.15
C SER A 252 9.09 1.36 -17.92
N GLU A 253 9.24 2.23 -16.91
CA GLU A 253 9.90 1.86 -15.64
C GLU A 253 9.07 0.87 -14.80
N ILE A 254 7.74 1.02 -14.82
CA ILE A 254 6.83 0.09 -14.14
C ILE A 254 6.93 -1.30 -14.78
N TYR A 255 6.97 -1.38 -16.11
CA TYR A 255 7.17 -2.63 -16.84
C TYR A 255 8.45 -3.34 -16.37
N ASP A 256 9.58 -2.63 -16.31
CA ASP A 256 10.84 -3.20 -15.80
C ASP A 256 10.72 -3.71 -14.38
N THR A 257 10.04 -2.96 -13.52
CA THR A 257 9.81 -3.35 -12.13
C THR A 257 9.02 -4.65 -12.06
N ILE A 258 8.00 -4.82 -12.91
CA ILE A 258 7.18 -6.04 -12.98
C ILE A 258 8.06 -7.21 -13.42
N ILE A 259 8.75 -7.12 -14.57
CA ILE A 259 9.51 -8.26 -15.11
C ILE A 259 10.79 -8.59 -14.33
N THR A 260 11.34 -7.64 -13.56
CA THR A 260 12.55 -7.84 -12.75
C THR A 260 12.25 -8.11 -11.27
N GLY A 261 10.98 -8.09 -10.86
CA GLY A 261 10.58 -8.25 -9.45
C GLY A 261 11.02 -7.10 -8.55
N GLY A 262 11.21 -5.90 -9.11
CA GLY A 262 11.55 -4.68 -8.36
C GLY A 262 12.96 -4.63 -7.76
N MET A 263 13.89 -5.50 -8.21
CA MET A 263 15.31 -5.41 -7.81
C MET A 263 16.07 -4.26 -8.51
N GLY A 264 15.45 -3.59 -9.48
CA GLY A 264 16.06 -2.54 -10.28
C GLY A 264 15.86 -1.13 -9.74
N LYS A 265 16.43 -0.82 -8.56
CA LYS A 265 16.89 0.52 -8.09
C LYS A 265 17.31 0.39 -6.62
N ASP A 266 18.16 -0.59 -6.30
CA ASP A 266 19.10 -0.37 -5.21
C ASP A 266 19.96 0.81 -5.66
N SER A 267 19.68 1.98 -5.09
CA SER A 267 20.47 3.17 -5.36
C SER A 267 21.94 2.82 -5.16
N ALA A 268 22.79 3.38 -6.00
CA ALA A 268 24.24 3.31 -5.92
C ALA A 268 24.81 4.00 -4.64
N ALA A 269 24.12 3.86 -3.50
CA ALA A 269 24.56 4.12 -2.15
C ALA A 269 25.10 2.85 -1.46
N LEU A 270 25.62 1.89 -2.24
CA LEU A 270 26.55 0.87 -1.74
C LEU A 270 27.89 1.54 -1.39
N HIS A 271 27.86 2.39 -0.35
CA HIS A 271 29.01 2.82 0.44
C HIS A 271 28.68 2.49 1.89
N GLY A 272 28.81 1.21 2.25
CA GLY A 272 29.01 0.76 3.64
C GLY A 272 27.93 1.05 4.69
N GLN A 273 26.80 1.68 4.35
CA GLN A 273 25.67 1.83 5.28
C GLN A 273 24.81 0.57 5.26
N ARG A 274 24.63 -0.04 6.43
CA ARG A 274 23.65 -1.11 6.63
C ARG A 274 22.25 -0.54 6.43
N VAL A 275 21.75 -0.55 5.20
CA VAL A 275 20.35 -0.29 4.92
C VAL A 275 19.59 -1.47 5.52
N SER A 276 18.88 -1.24 6.63
CA SER A 276 18.01 -2.28 7.17
C SER A 276 16.92 -2.55 6.15
N PRO A 277 16.55 -3.81 5.89
CA PRO A 277 15.40 -4.12 5.04
C PRO A 277 14.21 -3.29 5.52
N SER A 278 13.47 -2.71 4.58
CA SER A 278 12.25 -1.95 4.89
C SER A 278 11.34 -2.78 5.80
N SER A 279 10.64 -2.16 6.75
CA SER A 279 9.72 -2.90 7.61
C SER A 279 8.55 -3.44 6.76
N MET A 280 7.95 -4.58 7.16
CA MET A 280 6.76 -5.11 6.46
C MET A 280 5.63 -4.07 6.42
N ALA A 281 5.43 -3.32 7.50
CA ALA A 281 4.45 -2.24 7.58
C ALA A 281 4.71 -1.13 6.54
N THR A 282 5.99 -0.80 6.29
CA THR A 282 6.38 0.15 5.26
C THR A 282 6.07 -0.38 3.86
N ARG A 283 6.37 -1.66 3.59
CA ARG A 283 6.07 -2.29 2.30
C ARG A 283 4.58 -2.36 2.02
N LEU A 284 3.77 -2.71 3.03
CA LEU A 284 2.31 -2.76 2.91
C LEU A 284 1.69 -1.38 2.67
N GLY A 285 2.36 -0.30 3.07
CA GLY A 285 1.90 1.07 2.85
C GLY A 285 2.18 1.63 1.45
N LEU A 286 2.80 0.85 0.55
CA LEU A 286 3.00 1.29 -0.83
C LEU A 286 1.66 1.39 -1.55
N HIS A 287 1.46 2.51 -2.26
CA HIS A 287 0.23 2.77 -3.01
C HIS A 287 0.28 2.08 -4.37
N ARG A 288 -0.87 1.55 -4.81
CA ARG A 288 -1.06 1.07 -6.18
C ARG A 288 -1.04 2.28 -7.13
N ILE A 289 -0.09 2.30 -8.06
CA ILE A 289 0.09 3.41 -9.01
C ILE A 289 -0.85 3.29 -10.21
N LEU A 290 -1.14 2.06 -10.65
CA LEU A 290 -1.98 1.82 -11.82
C LEU A 290 -3.46 1.70 -11.42
N HIS A 291 -4.22 2.75 -11.72
CA HIS A 291 -5.67 2.81 -11.53
C HIS A 291 -6.39 2.58 -12.86
N PHE A 292 -7.18 1.51 -12.96
CA PHE A 292 -8.02 1.28 -14.14
C PHE A 292 -9.23 2.23 -14.15
N ARG A 293 -9.62 2.68 -15.34
CA ARG A 293 -10.77 3.56 -15.56
C ARG A 293 -12.09 2.89 -15.16
N ASP A 294 -12.19 1.60 -15.44
CA ASP A 294 -13.38 0.79 -15.25
C ASP A 294 -12.99 -0.67 -14.94
N ALA A 295 -13.98 -1.46 -14.52
CA ALA A 295 -13.80 -2.89 -14.27
C ALA A 295 -13.40 -3.65 -15.54
N GLU A 296 -13.94 -3.25 -16.69
CA GLU A 296 -13.68 -3.87 -17.98
C GLU A 296 -12.20 -3.78 -18.35
N GLY A 297 -11.56 -2.63 -18.11
CA GLY A 297 -10.12 -2.45 -18.30
C GLY A 297 -9.29 -3.25 -17.31
N ALA A 298 -9.73 -3.37 -16.05
CA ALA A 298 -9.06 -4.22 -15.07
C ALA A 298 -9.12 -5.71 -15.45
N ILE A 299 -10.29 -6.18 -15.88
CA ILE A 299 -10.53 -7.54 -16.37
C ILE A 299 -9.69 -7.81 -17.62
N ALA A 300 -9.73 -6.92 -18.62
CA ALA A 300 -8.96 -7.07 -19.84
C ALA A 300 -7.45 -7.13 -19.57
N TYR A 301 -6.96 -6.34 -18.62
CA TYR A 301 -5.57 -6.40 -18.20
C TYR A 301 -5.23 -7.73 -17.53
N ARG A 302 -6.04 -8.17 -16.56
CA ARG A 302 -5.85 -9.45 -15.86
C ARG A 302 -5.89 -10.62 -16.83
N ASP A 303 -6.86 -10.67 -17.73
CA ASP A 303 -7.02 -11.78 -18.68
C ASP A 303 -5.82 -11.92 -19.64
N LYS A 304 -5.11 -10.81 -19.89
CA LYS A 304 -3.95 -10.80 -20.79
C LYS A 304 -2.61 -11.00 -20.07
N PHE A 305 -2.47 -10.43 -18.87
CA PHE A 305 -1.19 -10.28 -18.21
C PHE A 305 -1.14 -10.87 -16.80
N GLY A 306 -2.27 -11.30 -16.23
CA GLY A 306 -2.43 -11.63 -14.82
C GLY A 306 -2.25 -13.08 -14.43
#